data_AF-A0A7S0Z5I6-F1
#
_entry.id   AF-A0A7S0Z5I6-F1
#
_cell.length_a   1.000
_cell.length_b   1.000
_cell.length_c   1.000
_cell.angle_alpha   90.00
_cell.angle_beta   90.00
_cell.angle_gamma   90.00
#
_symmetry.space_group_name_H-M   'P 1'
#
loop_
_entity.id
_entity.type
_entity.pdbx_description
1 polymer ?
#
loop_
_entity_poly.entity_id
_entity_poly.type
_entity_poly.pdbx_seq_one_letter_code
_entity_poly.pdbx_strand_id
1 'polypeptide(L)'
;DSGPVGMTGTGGAVLIATGSRIVPVKSLDQIYAQAQGMHFVLLYKVRQWASVSHGCFAFMPEHSNGKKRGAKHVSPSSSVEEEGKPSDKAATKPMFLEWSHAKTDAALAERLRFGRVKTVDRAIEKALRSYNKDVSRLVDVCRQMIIFKEVQHLNQCLEAMEGDDHVVVERVKNRMDPSYDASLTVGYRDVMVNLRIVSNETRFLGLDMHVCE
;
A
#
# COMPACT_ATOMS: atom_id res chain seq x y z
N ASP A 1 12.92 -45.14 14.66
CA ASP A 1 11.87 -44.40 15.38
C ASP A 1 12.46 -43.21 16.11
N SER A 2 11.67 -42.15 16.23
CA SER A 2 11.97 -40.79 16.73
C SER A 2 12.52 -39.79 15.70
N GLY A 3 11.64 -39.30 14.83
CA GLY A 3 11.82 -38.00 14.17
C GLY A 3 11.43 -36.85 15.11
N PRO A 4 11.83 -35.60 14.83
CA PRO A 4 11.36 -34.47 15.61
C PRO A 4 10.03 -33.94 15.07
N VAL A 5 9.09 -33.87 16.00
CA VAL A 5 7.76 -33.26 15.94
C VAL A 5 7.88 -31.73 15.83
N GLY A 6 6.86 -31.13 15.22
CA GLY A 6 6.80 -29.74 14.79
C GLY A 6 7.12 -28.67 15.83
N MET A 7 7.62 -27.54 15.30
CA MET A 7 7.49 -26.23 15.95
C MET A 7 6.67 -25.33 15.04
N THR A 8 5.41 -25.14 15.42
CA THR A 8 4.61 -23.99 15.04
C THR A 8 5.18 -22.76 15.73
N GLY A 9 5.55 -21.74 14.95
CA GLY A 9 5.87 -20.43 15.51
C GLY A 9 6.93 -19.68 14.75
N THR A 10 6.52 -18.72 13.92
CA THR A 10 7.29 -17.49 13.71
C THR A 10 6.35 -16.32 13.46
N GLY A 11 5.69 -15.89 14.53
CA GLY A 11 5.49 -14.45 14.74
C GLY A 11 6.86 -13.81 14.93
N GLY A 12 7.65 -13.72 13.86
CA GLY A 12 9.01 -13.19 13.88
C GLY A 12 8.96 -11.76 14.40
N ALA A 13 9.50 -11.57 15.60
CA ALA A 13 9.89 -10.27 16.10
C ALA A 13 10.82 -9.63 15.07
N VAL A 14 10.61 -8.34 14.81
CA VAL A 14 11.54 -7.55 14.00
C VAL A 14 12.81 -7.40 14.84
N LEU A 15 13.83 -8.20 14.53
CA LEU A 15 15.18 -8.01 15.07
C LEU A 15 15.86 -6.96 14.21
N ILE A 16 16.09 -5.78 14.78
CA ILE A 16 16.79 -4.69 14.12
C ILE A 16 18.27 -4.79 14.49
N ALA A 17 19.09 -5.15 13.51
CA ALA A 17 20.55 -5.07 13.60
C ALA A 17 21.05 -3.93 12.72
N THR A 18 20.77 -2.68 13.10
CA THR A 18 21.61 -1.53 12.76
C THR A 18 21.67 -0.64 13.99
N GLY A 19 22.87 -0.19 14.38
CA GLY A 19 23.22 0.39 15.68
C GLY A 19 22.59 1.74 16.06
N SER A 20 21.41 2.07 15.56
CA SER A 20 20.61 3.22 16.00
C SER A 20 19.58 2.74 17.00
N ARG A 21 19.54 3.33 18.21
CA ARG A 21 18.48 3.05 19.20
C ARG A 21 17.12 3.36 18.57
N ILE A 22 16.37 2.34 18.17
CA ILE A 22 14.99 2.49 17.75
C ILE A 22 14.21 2.94 18.97
N VAL A 23 13.73 4.17 18.95
CA VAL A 23 12.77 4.64 19.95
C VAL A 23 11.42 4.05 19.54
N PRO A 24 10.86 3.11 20.33
CA PRO A 24 9.58 2.52 19.98
C PRO A 24 8.51 3.62 19.98
N VAL A 25 7.69 3.63 18.94
CA VAL A 25 6.56 4.56 18.86
C VAL A 25 5.58 4.26 19.99
N LYS A 26 5.16 5.31 20.71
CA LYS A 26 4.39 5.17 21.96
C LYS A 26 2.89 5.42 21.79
N SER A 27 2.47 6.02 20.68
CA SER A 27 1.06 6.38 20.46
C SER A 27 0.67 6.33 18.98
N LEU A 28 -0.62 6.14 18.71
CA LEU A 28 -1.16 6.24 17.35
C LEU A 28 -0.98 7.64 16.78
N ASP A 29 -1.17 8.69 17.57
CA ASP A 29 -1.01 10.08 17.12
C ASP A 29 0.39 10.34 16.55
N GLN A 30 1.42 9.79 17.19
CA GLN A 30 2.80 9.89 16.69
C GLN A 30 2.95 9.18 15.33
N ILE A 31 2.42 7.95 15.20
CA ILE A 31 2.47 7.21 13.92
C ILE A 31 1.77 7.99 12.82
N TYR A 32 0.62 8.58 13.11
CA TYR A 32 -0.19 9.30 12.13
C TYR A 32 0.41 10.65 11.73
N ALA A 33 0.97 11.40 12.69
CA ALA A 33 1.70 12.63 12.41
C ALA A 33 2.88 12.34 11.46
N GLN A 34 3.66 11.29 11.73
CA GLN A 34 4.75 10.87 10.85
C GLN A 34 4.24 10.37 9.49
N ALA A 35 3.17 9.56 9.46
CA ALA A 35 2.62 8.99 8.24
C ALA A 35 2.13 10.08 7.26
N GLN A 36 1.58 11.18 7.76
CA GLN A 36 1.14 12.30 6.91
C GLN A 36 2.31 12.94 6.15
N GLY A 37 3.44 13.18 6.83
CA GLY A 37 4.65 13.69 6.17
C GLY A 37 5.28 12.64 5.26
N MET A 38 5.41 11.41 5.77
CA MET A 38 6.06 10.31 5.06
C MET A 38 5.31 9.89 3.79
N HIS A 39 3.99 10.07 3.75
CA HIS A 39 3.18 9.74 2.56
C HIS A 39 3.71 10.39 1.28
N PHE A 40 4.10 11.67 1.34
CA PHE A 40 4.62 12.39 0.17
C PHE A 40 6.04 11.92 -0.20
N VAL A 41 6.88 11.66 0.80
CA VAL A 41 8.25 11.18 0.59
C VAL A 41 8.24 9.78 -0.04
N LEU A 42 7.42 8.88 0.50
CA LEU A 42 7.24 7.54 -0.04
C LEU A 42 6.67 7.58 -1.46
N LEU A 43 5.65 8.40 -1.70
CA LEU A 43 5.06 8.56 -3.03
C LEU A 43 6.08 9.06 -4.06
N TYR A 44 6.97 9.98 -3.66
CA TYR A 44 8.06 10.43 -4.51
C TYR A 44 9.01 9.27 -4.88
N LYS A 45 9.50 8.51 -3.88
CA LYS A 45 10.37 7.35 -4.12
C LYS A 45 9.72 6.28 -4.99
N VAL A 46 8.46 5.96 -4.72
CA VAL A 46 7.66 4.99 -5.49
C VAL A 46 7.54 5.38 -6.97
N ARG A 47 7.40 6.67 -7.28
CA ARG A 47 7.42 7.17 -8.66
C ARG A 47 8.80 7.07 -9.32
N GLN A 48 9.88 7.25 -8.56
CA GLN A 48 11.23 7.04 -9.07
C GLN A 48 11.46 5.57 -9.42
N TRP A 49 11.17 4.66 -8.49
CA TRP A 49 11.29 3.21 -8.74
C TRP A 49 10.42 2.78 -9.91
N ALA A 50 9.15 3.19 -9.95
CA ALA A 50 8.27 2.90 -11.08
C ALA A 50 8.77 3.45 -12.42
N SER A 51 9.51 4.56 -12.43
CA SER A 51 10.09 5.13 -13.66
C SER A 51 11.18 4.27 -14.27
N VAL A 52 11.98 3.60 -13.44
CA VAL A 52 13.11 2.79 -13.90
C VAL A 52 12.74 1.32 -14.11
N SER A 53 11.59 0.90 -13.59
CA SER A 53 11.18 -0.50 -13.56
C SER A 53 9.83 -0.76 -14.23
N HIS A 54 9.39 0.10 -15.16
CA HIS A 54 8.10 -0.02 -15.86
C HIS A 54 6.88 -0.21 -14.93
N GLY A 55 6.93 0.43 -13.76
CA GLY A 55 5.91 0.31 -12.74
C GLY A 55 4.58 0.96 -13.17
N CYS A 56 3.49 0.27 -12.90
CA CYS A 56 2.14 0.71 -13.19
C CYS A 56 1.37 1.06 -11.91
N PHE A 57 0.38 1.94 -12.05
CA PHE A 57 -0.55 2.31 -10.99
C PHE A 57 -2.00 2.11 -11.45
N ALA A 58 -2.91 1.88 -10.49
CA ALA A 58 -4.33 1.81 -10.78
C ALA A 58 -4.84 3.13 -11.35
N PHE A 59 -5.67 3.04 -12.38
CA PHE A 59 -6.14 4.16 -13.17
C PHE A 59 -7.65 4.06 -13.39
N MET A 60 -8.35 5.20 -13.29
CA MET A 60 -9.78 5.26 -13.64
C MET A 60 -9.97 5.81 -15.07
N PRO A 61 -10.49 5.00 -16.01
CA PRO A 61 -10.90 5.49 -17.32
C PRO A 61 -12.03 6.54 -17.16
N GLU A 62 -12.17 7.44 -18.13
CA GLU A 62 -13.31 8.37 -18.11
C GLU A 62 -14.55 7.52 -18.32
N HIS A 63 -15.51 7.65 -17.41
CA HIS A 63 -16.86 7.19 -17.72
C HIS A 63 -17.39 8.12 -18.80
N SER A 64 -17.77 7.55 -19.95
CA SER A 64 -18.56 8.19 -21.00
C SER A 64 -19.96 8.55 -20.47
N ASN A 65 -20.04 9.50 -19.54
CA ASN A 65 -21.31 9.99 -19.02
C ASN A 65 -21.84 11.13 -19.90
N GLY A 66 -22.34 10.75 -21.07
CA GLY A 66 -23.40 11.49 -21.72
C GLY A 66 -24.70 11.36 -20.91
N LYS A 67 -24.93 12.24 -19.95
CA LYS A 67 -26.31 12.69 -19.65
C LYS A 67 -26.34 14.02 -18.91
N LYS A 68 -26.97 14.97 -19.60
CA LYS A 68 -27.22 16.35 -19.22
C LYS A 68 -27.89 16.46 -17.85
N ARG A 69 -27.44 17.46 -17.07
CA ARG A 69 -28.10 17.97 -15.87
C ARG A 69 -29.46 18.57 -16.30
N GLY A 70 -30.54 17.81 -16.08
CA GLY A 70 -31.93 18.27 -16.21
C GLY A 70 -32.47 18.74 -14.87
N ALA A 71 -33.27 19.80 -14.91
CA ALA A 71 -33.70 20.64 -13.80
C ALA A 71 -34.51 19.93 -12.69
N LYS A 72 -34.45 20.53 -11.49
CA LYS A 72 -35.30 20.28 -10.32
C LYS A 72 -36.75 20.67 -10.62
N HIS A 73 -37.73 19.82 -10.25
CA HIS A 73 -38.97 20.27 -9.58
C HIS A 73 -39.80 19.11 -8.97
N VAL A 74 -40.10 19.27 -7.68
CA VAL A 74 -41.32 18.95 -6.89
C VAL A 74 -41.88 17.50 -6.76
N SER A 75 -42.09 17.11 -5.49
CA SER A 75 -42.85 15.95 -4.97
C SER A 75 -44.35 16.34 -4.76
N PRO A 76 -45.35 15.43 -4.57
CA PRO A 76 -45.39 14.47 -3.44
C PRO A 76 -46.15 13.12 -3.63
N SER A 77 -45.85 12.19 -2.71
CA SER A 77 -46.61 11.04 -2.16
C SER A 77 -47.45 10.10 -3.07
N SER A 78 -47.13 8.80 -3.06
CA SER A 78 -47.92 7.73 -2.42
C SER A 78 -47.34 6.32 -2.67
N SER A 79 -47.29 5.55 -1.59
CA SER A 79 -47.35 4.09 -1.39
C SER A 79 -47.22 3.08 -2.55
N VAL A 80 -46.39 2.05 -2.26
CA VAL A 80 -46.39 0.65 -2.74
C VAL A 80 -46.08 0.42 -4.22
N GLU A 81 -44.89 -0.12 -4.50
CA GLU A 81 -44.73 -1.48 -5.03
C GLU A 81 -43.25 -1.84 -5.13
N GLU A 82 -42.97 -3.09 -4.78
CA GLU A 82 -41.66 -3.70 -4.65
C GLU A 82 -41.20 -4.15 -6.05
N GLU A 83 -40.36 -3.35 -6.71
CA GLU A 83 -39.72 -3.75 -7.96
C GLU A 83 -38.19 -3.79 -7.80
N GLY A 84 -37.63 -4.91 -8.26
CA GLY A 84 -36.24 -5.31 -8.06
C GLY A 84 -35.22 -4.25 -8.47
N LYS A 85 -34.26 -4.00 -7.58
CA LYS A 85 -33.04 -3.27 -7.94
C LYS A 85 -32.31 -4.02 -9.06
N PRO A 86 -32.08 -3.43 -10.24
CA PRO A 86 -31.13 -3.98 -11.18
C PRO A 86 -29.73 -3.75 -10.60
N SER A 87 -29.15 -4.80 -10.02
CA SER A 87 -27.78 -4.79 -9.51
C SER A 87 -26.78 -5.08 -10.62
N ASP A 88 -26.82 -4.35 -11.72
CA ASP A 88 -25.83 -4.47 -12.80
C ASP A 88 -25.01 -3.17 -12.92
N LYS A 89 -24.25 -2.87 -11.86
CA LYS A 89 -23.01 -2.12 -12.07
C LYS A 89 -21.99 -3.13 -12.57
N ALA A 90 -21.94 -3.33 -13.88
CA ALA A 90 -20.84 -4.03 -14.53
C ALA A 90 -19.53 -3.46 -13.99
N ALA A 91 -18.85 -4.24 -13.15
CA ALA A 91 -17.64 -3.82 -12.48
C ALA A 91 -16.62 -3.49 -13.57
N THR A 92 -16.32 -2.21 -13.73
CA THR A 92 -15.36 -1.75 -14.74
C THR A 92 -14.02 -2.41 -14.42
N LYS A 93 -13.46 -3.17 -15.36
CA LYS A 93 -12.20 -3.89 -15.17
C LYS A 93 -11.13 -2.90 -14.67
N PRO A 94 -10.36 -3.22 -13.61
CA PRO A 94 -9.31 -2.34 -13.15
C PRO A 94 -8.29 -2.13 -14.28
N MET A 95 -8.07 -0.87 -14.64
CA MET A 95 -7.06 -0.48 -15.62
C MET A 95 -5.80 -0.03 -14.89
N PHE A 96 -4.65 -0.35 -15.48
CA PHE A 96 -3.35 0.03 -14.97
C PHE A 96 -2.63 0.86 -16.02
N LEU A 97 -2.00 1.95 -15.58
CA LEU A 97 -1.24 2.84 -16.44
C LEU A 97 0.21 2.90 -15.96
N GLU A 98 1.13 2.74 -16.91
CA GLU A 98 2.57 2.84 -16.65
C GLU A 98 2.93 4.27 -16.28
N TRP A 99 3.77 4.42 -15.25
CA TRP A 99 4.13 5.74 -14.74
C TRP A 99 4.89 6.59 -15.76
N SER A 100 5.68 5.97 -16.64
CA SER A 100 6.40 6.63 -17.73
C SER A 100 5.47 7.39 -18.68
N HIS A 101 4.28 6.86 -18.95
CA HIS A 101 3.24 7.52 -19.75
C HIS A 101 2.46 8.57 -18.96
N ALA A 102 2.16 8.28 -17.69
CA ALA A 102 1.39 9.19 -16.85
C ALA A 102 2.19 10.46 -16.50
N LYS A 103 3.51 10.36 -16.26
CA LYS A 103 4.33 11.51 -15.82
C LYS A 103 4.43 12.63 -16.86
N THR A 104 4.21 12.31 -18.14
CA THR A 104 4.24 13.28 -19.25
C THR A 104 2.88 13.89 -19.56
N ASP A 105 1.80 13.39 -18.96
CA ASP A 105 0.43 13.85 -19.18
C ASP A 105 -0.26 14.12 -17.84
N ALA A 106 -0.44 15.40 -17.51
CA ALA A 106 -1.03 15.83 -16.25
C ALA A 106 -2.47 15.30 -16.04
N ALA A 107 -3.26 15.20 -17.11
CA ALA A 107 -4.63 14.71 -17.03
C ALA A 107 -4.67 13.21 -16.70
N LEU A 108 -3.74 12.43 -17.27
CA LEU A 108 -3.57 11.02 -16.91
C LEU A 108 -3.03 10.85 -15.49
N ALA A 109 -2.06 11.68 -15.09
CA ALA A 109 -1.47 11.63 -13.74
C ALA A 109 -2.51 11.88 -12.64
N GLU A 110 -3.44 12.81 -12.82
CA GLU A 110 -4.52 13.13 -11.86
C GLU A 110 -5.48 11.94 -11.64
N ARG A 111 -5.59 11.08 -12.65
CA ARG A 111 -6.51 9.93 -12.65
C ARG A 111 -5.90 8.66 -12.05
N LEU A 112 -4.62 8.69 -11.72
CA LEU A 112 -3.97 7.62 -10.98
C LEU A 112 -4.51 7.51 -9.55
N ARG A 113 -4.41 6.29 -9.00
CA ARG A 113 -4.82 5.97 -7.63
C ARG A 113 -3.61 5.45 -6.87
N PHE A 114 -3.17 6.25 -5.91
CA PHE A 114 -2.10 5.92 -4.97
C PHE A 114 -2.68 5.43 -3.64
N GLY A 115 -1.86 4.69 -2.89
CA GLY A 115 -2.19 4.26 -1.54
C GLY A 115 -2.40 5.47 -0.63
N ARG A 116 -3.55 5.51 0.06
CA ARG A 116 -3.81 6.51 1.10
C ARG A 116 -3.23 6.03 2.42
N VAL A 117 -2.92 6.98 3.31
CA VAL A 117 -2.65 6.66 4.71
C VAL A 117 -3.84 5.86 5.26
N LYS A 118 -3.55 4.75 5.95
CA LYS A 118 -4.58 3.91 6.57
C LYS A 118 -5.46 4.76 7.48
N THR A 119 -6.75 4.47 7.57
CA THR A 119 -7.63 5.16 8.51
C THR A 119 -7.38 4.71 9.94
N VAL A 120 -7.59 5.62 10.91
CA VAL A 120 -7.38 5.36 12.34
C VAL A 120 -8.14 4.11 12.79
N ASP A 121 -9.43 4.00 12.45
CA ASP A 121 -10.27 2.85 12.81
C ASP A 121 -9.67 1.52 12.32
N ARG A 122 -9.20 1.48 11.06
CA ARG A 122 -8.59 0.27 10.49
C ARG A 122 -7.25 -0.05 11.12
N ALA A 123 -6.51 0.96 11.58
CA ALA A 123 -5.27 0.74 12.32
C ALA A 123 -5.54 0.18 13.72
N ILE A 124 -6.55 0.72 14.42
CA ILE A 124 -7.00 0.23 15.73
C ILE A 124 -7.47 -1.23 15.62
N GLU A 125 -8.35 -1.52 14.66
CA GLU A 125 -8.83 -2.89 14.41
C GLU A 125 -7.66 -3.85 14.13
N LYS A 126 -6.68 -3.43 13.33
CA LYS A 126 -5.49 -4.23 13.03
C LYS A 126 -4.64 -4.47 14.28
N ALA A 127 -4.38 -3.43 15.08
CA ALA A 127 -3.59 -3.55 16.29
C ALA A 127 -4.25 -4.49 17.32
N LEU A 128 -5.57 -4.38 17.49
CA LEU A 128 -6.34 -5.25 18.37
C LEU A 128 -6.32 -6.71 17.90
N ARG A 129 -6.57 -6.94 16.61
CA ARG A 129 -6.67 -8.29 16.05
C ARG A 129 -5.34 -9.02 15.93
N SER A 130 -4.26 -8.30 15.63
CA SER A 130 -3.02 -8.92 15.16
C SER A 130 -1.79 -8.61 16.01
N TYR A 131 -1.83 -7.57 16.84
CA TYR A 131 -0.65 -7.08 17.56
C TYR A 131 -0.88 -6.92 19.06
N ASN A 132 -1.95 -7.48 19.63
CA ASN A 132 -2.26 -7.38 21.06
C ASN A 132 -2.23 -5.92 21.57
N LYS A 133 -2.84 -5.00 20.80
CA LYS A 133 -2.86 -3.55 21.08
C LYS A 133 -1.51 -2.83 20.95
N ASP A 134 -0.44 -3.52 20.60
CA ASP A 134 0.87 -2.91 20.38
C ASP A 134 0.89 -2.16 19.04
N VAL A 135 0.71 -0.84 19.13
CA VAL A 135 0.67 0.06 17.97
C VAL A 135 2.05 0.23 17.32
N SER A 136 3.15 -0.03 18.04
CA SER A 136 4.51 0.08 17.49
C SER A 136 4.76 -0.93 16.37
N ARG A 137 3.90 -1.96 16.25
CA ARG A 137 3.96 -3.00 15.22
C ARG A 137 3.14 -2.66 13.97
N LEU A 138 2.50 -1.50 13.92
CA LEU A 138 1.76 -1.01 12.75
C LEU A 138 2.73 -0.41 11.72
N VAL A 139 3.27 -1.27 10.86
CA VAL A 139 4.25 -0.89 9.83
C VAL A 139 3.65 -0.53 8.47
N ASP A 140 2.32 -0.52 8.35
CA ASP A 140 1.60 -0.34 7.08
C ASP A 140 0.60 0.83 7.13
N VAL A 141 0.84 1.79 8.03
CA VAL A 141 -0.01 3.01 8.11
C VAL A 141 0.23 3.89 6.89
N CYS A 142 1.48 4.10 6.51
CA CYS A 142 1.87 4.72 5.25
C CYS A 142 2.31 3.63 4.27
N ARG A 143 1.56 3.43 3.18
CA ARG A 143 1.86 2.38 2.22
C ARG A 143 1.54 2.72 0.77
N GLN A 144 2.27 2.13 -0.16
CA GLN A 144 2.06 2.24 -1.60
C GLN A 144 2.04 0.87 -2.29
N MET A 145 1.68 0.86 -3.57
CA MET A 145 1.67 -0.35 -4.38
C MET A 145 2.15 0.00 -5.78
N ILE A 146 3.08 -0.79 -6.30
CA ILE A 146 3.51 -0.74 -7.69
C ILE A 146 3.11 -2.06 -8.34
N ILE A 147 2.51 -1.97 -9.53
CA ILE A 147 1.99 -3.12 -10.26
C ILE A 147 2.90 -3.37 -11.46
N PHE A 148 3.29 -4.63 -11.64
CA PHE A 148 4.16 -5.04 -12.73
C PHE A 148 3.45 -6.03 -13.63
N LYS A 149 3.61 -5.87 -14.95
CA LYS A 149 3.13 -6.82 -15.94
C LYS A 149 4.01 -8.07 -16.00
N GLU A 150 5.29 -7.93 -15.66
CA GLU A 150 6.32 -8.95 -15.79
C GLU A 150 7.16 -9.01 -14.52
N VAL A 151 7.61 -10.21 -14.14
CA VAL A 151 8.44 -10.42 -12.94
C VAL A 151 9.82 -9.77 -13.07
N GLN A 152 10.36 -9.65 -14.29
CA GLN A 152 11.64 -8.97 -14.53
C GLN A 152 11.58 -7.49 -14.09
N HIS A 153 10.48 -6.81 -14.35
CA HIS A 153 10.25 -5.42 -13.93
C HIS A 153 10.14 -5.29 -12.39
N LEU A 154 9.60 -6.30 -11.71
CA LEU A 154 9.63 -6.35 -10.24
C LEU A 154 11.07 -6.47 -9.72
N ASN A 155 11.92 -7.31 -10.32
CA ASN A 155 13.32 -7.44 -9.92
C ASN A 155 14.10 -6.13 -10.11
N GLN A 156 13.92 -5.46 -11.26
CA GLN A 156 14.52 -4.13 -11.49
C GLN A 156 14.11 -3.10 -10.43
N CYS A 157 12.85 -3.16 -9.98
CA CYS A 157 12.37 -2.29 -8.91
C CYS A 157 13.09 -2.58 -7.59
N LEU A 158 13.27 -3.86 -7.23
CA LEU A 158 13.96 -4.27 -6.01
C LEU A 158 15.45 -3.89 -6.05
N GLU A 159 16.12 -4.09 -7.19
CA GLU A 159 17.51 -3.66 -7.42
C GLU A 159 17.64 -2.13 -7.27
N ALA A 160 16.68 -1.37 -7.80
CA ALA A 160 16.65 0.09 -7.65
C ALA A 160 16.41 0.54 -6.20
N MET A 161 15.66 -0.22 -5.39
CA MET A 161 15.53 0.04 -3.95
C MET A 161 16.81 -0.29 -3.18
N GLU A 162 17.47 -1.39 -3.53
CA GLU A 162 18.72 -1.83 -2.90
C GLU A 162 19.88 -0.85 -3.17
N GLY A 163 19.95 -0.29 -4.39
CA GLY A 163 20.96 0.70 -4.77
C GLY A 163 20.67 2.14 -4.31
N ASP A 164 19.62 2.38 -3.53
CA ASP A 164 19.23 3.72 -3.07
C ASP A 164 19.77 3.99 -1.65
N ASP A 165 20.80 4.83 -1.55
CA ASP A 165 21.47 5.16 -0.27
C ASP A 165 20.53 5.76 0.80
N HIS A 166 19.35 6.25 0.42
CA HIS A 166 18.36 6.77 1.36
C HIS A 166 17.33 5.73 1.79
N VAL A 167 17.45 4.47 1.37
CA VAL A 167 16.48 3.41 1.66
C VAL A 167 17.12 2.38 2.58
N VAL A 168 16.43 2.07 3.67
CA VAL A 168 16.79 0.95 4.54
C VAL A 168 15.67 -0.07 4.49
N VAL A 169 15.94 -1.22 3.88
CA VAL A 169 14.99 -2.33 3.85
C VAL A 169 15.00 -3.04 5.20
N GLU A 170 13.85 -3.03 5.88
CA GLU A 170 13.67 -3.63 7.21
C GLU A 170 13.18 -5.08 7.10
N ARG A 171 12.34 -5.37 6.10
CA ARG A 171 11.78 -6.71 5.90
C ARG A 171 11.28 -6.89 4.48
N VAL A 172 11.51 -8.08 3.92
CA VAL A 172 10.86 -8.53 2.69
C VAL A 172 9.98 -9.74 2.99
N LYS A 173 8.77 -9.76 2.42
CA LYS A 173 7.92 -10.95 2.34
C LYS A 173 7.73 -11.30 0.88
N ASN A 174 8.42 -12.34 0.43
CA ASN A 174 8.30 -12.86 -0.91
C ASN A 174 7.26 -13.99 -0.95
N ARG A 175 6.06 -13.69 -1.46
CA ARG A 175 5.01 -14.69 -1.72
C ARG A 175 4.96 -15.13 -3.18
N MET A 176 5.84 -14.60 -4.01
CA MET A 176 6.01 -15.03 -5.40
C MET A 176 6.85 -16.32 -5.46
N ASP A 177 7.71 -16.55 -4.46
CA ASP A 177 8.57 -17.73 -4.35
C ASP A 177 7.79 -19.03 -4.59
N PRO A 178 8.26 -19.92 -5.49
CA PRO A 178 7.61 -21.21 -5.73
C PRO A 178 7.46 -22.09 -4.48
N SER A 179 8.34 -21.94 -3.48
CA SER A 179 8.26 -22.68 -2.22
C SER A 179 7.28 -22.05 -1.22
N TYR A 180 6.70 -20.89 -1.52
CA TYR A 180 5.71 -20.26 -0.65
C TYR A 180 4.36 -20.99 -0.74
N ASP A 181 3.87 -21.49 0.39
CA ASP A 181 2.54 -22.07 0.47
C ASP A 181 1.46 -20.99 0.32
N ALA A 182 0.93 -20.87 -0.89
CA ALA A 182 -0.09 -19.89 -1.23
C ALA A 182 -1.43 -20.11 -0.51
N SER A 183 -1.68 -21.29 0.08
CA SER A 183 -2.90 -21.55 0.86
C SER A 183 -2.99 -20.66 2.10
N LEU A 184 -1.84 -20.27 2.67
CA LEU A 184 -1.73 -19.36 3.80
C LEU A 184 -2.26 -17.95 3.50
N THR A 185 -2.37 -17.60 2.22
CA THR A 185 -2.86 -16.30 1.74
C THR A 185 -3.98 -16.43 0.74
N VAL A 186 -4.71 -17.55 0.71
CA VAL A 186 -5.85 -17.72 -0.21
C VAL A 186 -5.42 -17.46 -1.68
N GLY A 187 -4.18 -17.78 -2.03
CA GLY A 187 -3.64 -17.64 -3.38
C GLY A 187 -2.96 -16.30 -3.70
N TYR A 188 -2.89 -15.32 -2.79
CA TYR A 188 -2.17 -14.06 -3.09
C TYR A 188 -0.68 -14.31 -3.36
N ARG A 189 -0.20 -13.75 -4.48
CA ARG A 189 1.21 -13.75 -4.89
C ARG A 189 1.65 -12.29 -5.05
N ASP A 190 2.51 -11.85 -4.15
CA ASP A 190 3.06 -10.50 -4.10
C ASP A 190 4.46 -10.51 -3.48
N VAL A 191 5.16 -9.39 -3.62
CA VAL A 191 6.33 -9.08 -2.79
C VAL A 191 5.97 -7.84 -1.99
N MET A 192 6.03 -7.96 -0.67
CA MET A 192 5.86 -6.83 0.24
C MET A 192 7.21 -6.46 0.84
N VAL A 193 7.51 -5.16 0.87
CA VAL A 193 8.74 -4.62 1.43
C VAL A 193 8.39 -3.63 2.52
N ASN A 194 8.86 -3.88 3.74
CA ASN A 194 8.89 -2.84 4.78
C ASN A 194 10.24 -2.15 4.72
N LEU A 195 10.23 -0.82 4.68
CA LEU A 195 11.43 0.00 4.55
C LEU A 195 11.31 1.32 5.31
N ARG A 196 12.44 1.96 5.54
CA ARG A 196 12.53 3.36 5.99
C ARG A 196 13.22 4.21 4.93
N ILE A 197 12.85 5.48 4.87
CA ILE A 197 13.51 6.48 4.02
C ILE A 197 14.33 7.40 4.92
N VAL A 198 15.64 7.27 4.86
CA VAL A 198 16.61 7.92 5.74
C VAL A 198 17.45 8.90 4.94
N SER A 199 17.00 10.15 4.88
CA SER A 199 17.72 11.27 4.29
C SER A 199 17.90 12.38 5.33
N ASN A 200 18.64 13.43 4.97
CA ASN A 200 18.79 14.59 5.85
C ASN A 200 17.43 15.29 6.10
N GLU A 201 16.57 15.33 5.08
CA GLU A 201 15.24 15.91 5.16
C GLU A 201 14.32 15.08 6.05
N THR A 202 14.31 13.75 5.89
CA THR A 202 13.46 12.90 6.76
C THR A 202 13.95 12.90 8.21
N ARG A 203 15.26 13.00 8.46
CA ARG A 203 15.81 13.20 9.81
C ARG A 203 15.41 14.54 10.40
N PHE A 204 15.56 15.62 9.63
CA PHE A 204 15.20 16.97 10.06
C PHE A 204 13.72 17.07 10.46
N LEU A 205 12.84 16.37 9.73
CA LEU A 205 11.41 16.31 10.00
C LEU A 205 11.00 15.24 11.04
N GLY A 206 11.95 14.45 11.57
CA GLY A 206 11.66 13.36 12.52
C GLY A 206 10.86 12.20 11.93
N LEU A 207 11.00 11.95 10.62
CA LEU A 207 10.28 10.96 9.83
C LEU A 207 11.13 9.71 9.52
N ASP A 208 12.45 9.78 9.63
CA ASP A 208 13.41 8.73 9.22
C ASP A 208 13.30 7.40 9.98
N MET A 209 12.55 7.40 11.08
CA MET A 209 12.22 6.20 11.87
C MET A 209 10.86 5.59 11.51
N HIS A 210 10.06 6.24 10.64
CA HIS A 210 8.77 5.72 10.21
C HIS A 210 8.94 4.60 9.19
N VAL A 211 8.39 3.42 9.48
CA VAL A 211 8.40 2.28 8.56
C VAL A 211 7.21 2.39 7.60
N CYS A 212 7.51 2.26 6.31
CA CYS A 212 6.54 2.20 5.22
C CYS A 212 6.33 0.77 4.72
N GLU A 213 5.28 0.60 3.91
CA GLU A 213 5.01 -0.61 3.12
C GLU A 213 4.83 -0.29 1.63
#